data_AF-A0A6V7LAP0-F1
#
_entry.id   AF-A0A6V7LAP0-F1
#
_cell.length_a   1.000
_cell.length_b   1.000
_cell.length_c   1.000
_cell.angle_alpha   90.00
_cell.angle_beta   90.00
_cell.angle_gamma   90.00
#
_symmetry.space_group_name_H-M   'P 1'
#
loop_
_entity.id
_entity.type
_entity.pdbx_description
1 polymer ?
#
loop_
_entity_poly.entity_id
_entity_poly.type
_entity_poly.pdbx_seq_one_letter_code
_entity_poly.pdbx_strand_id
1 'polypeptide(L)'
;IAEMLENIENDWCTENKHELEVNAKYWRLTKTISLTGFSTAIIAMIADFVPFAFGIESRDFNNVTDIPGKLLPYQSIYPFDYTPSPQYELVIISQIGGCFLAVLGFTTPGITFAMFILHASSQLENLANNIQTMVTDSHQIFQAQLKTNVKRHAYLIR
;
A
#
# COMPACT_ATOMS: atom_id res chain seq x y z
N ILE A 1 -7.95 -10.90 6.16
CA ILE A 1 -6.90 -9.85 6.24
C ILE A 1 -6.20 -9.88 7.59
N ALA A 2 -6.89 -9.70 8.73
CA ALA A 2 -6.24 -9.73 10.05
C ALA A 2 -5.44 -11.03 10.31
N GLU A 3 -6.06 -12.19 10.08
CA GLU A 3 -5.38 -13.50 10.19
C GLU A 3 -4.18 -13.63 9.23
N MET A 4 -4.30 -13.13 8.00
CA MET A 4 -3.17 -13.12 7.05
C MET A 4 -2.02 -12.25 7.53
N LEU A 5 -2.31 -11.08 8.13
CA LEU A 5 -1.28 -10.19 8.67
C LEU A 5 -0.57 -10.83 9.87
N GLU A 6 -1.31 -11.51 10.73
CA GLU A 6 -0.76 -12.28 11.85
C GLU A 6 0.15 -13.42 11.36
N ASN A 7 -0.27 -14.14 10.31
CA ASN A 7 0.56 -15.19 9.70
C ASN A 7 1.87 -14.64 9.14
N ILE A 8 1.80 -13.49 8.46
CA ILE A 8 2.97 -12.81 7.91
C ILE A 8 3.92 -12.37 9.03
N GLU A 9 3.38 -11.79 10.11
CA GLU A 9 4.16 -11.38 11.28
C GLU A 9 4.89 -12.58 11.90
N ASN A 10 4.16 -13.68 12.15
CA ASN A 10 4.73 -14.89 12.72
C ASN A 10 5.83 -15.50 11.85
N ASP A 11 5.62 -15.56 10.52
CA ASP A 11 6.62 -16.08 9.58
C ASP A 11 7.90 -15.23 9.54
N TRP A 12 7.77 -13.93 9.78
CA TRP A 12 8.88 -12.99 9.71
C TRP A 12 9.69 -12.91 11.00
N CYS A 13 9.15 -13.47 12.09
CA CYS A 13 9.83 -13.66 13.37
C CYS A 13 10.44 -15.06 13.54
N THR A 14 10.71 -15.78 12.44
CA THR A 14 11.35 -17.11 12.47
C THR A 14 12.75 -17.08 13.09
N GLU A 15 13.09 -18.13 13.86
CA GLU A 15 14.43 -18.33 14.42
C GLU A 15 15.44 -18.85 13.38
N ASN A 16 14.97 -19.31 12.22
CA ASN A 16 15.82 -19.79 11.14
C ASN A 16 16.49 -18.61 10.41
N LYS A 17 17.80 -18.46 10.57
CA LYS A 17 18.58 -17.36 9.98
C LYS A 17 18.44 -17.25 8.46
N HIS A 18 18.39 -18.38 7.75
CA HIS A 18 18.27 -18.38 6.29
C HIS A 18 16.89 -17.86 5.85
N GLU A 19 15.83 -18.36 6.48
CA GLU A 19 14.47 -17.89 6.21
C GLU A 19 14.29 -16.42 6.61
N LEU A 20 14.94 -15.99 7.69
CA LEU A 20 14.94 -14.60 8.15
C LEU A 20 15.60 -13.67 7.12
N GLU A 21 16.72 -14.07 6.51
CA GLU A 21 17.39 -13.30 5.46
C GLU A 21 16.52 -13.14 4.20
N VAL A 22 15.88 -14.23 3.77
CA VAL A 22 14.92 -14.22 2.65
C VAL A 22 13.74 -13.31 2.98
N ASN A 23 13.12 -13.47 4.15
CA ASN A 23 12.00 -12.63 4.58
C ASN A 23 12.41 -11.15 4.68
N ALA A 24 13.61 -10.84 5.19
CA ALA A 24 14.12 -9.48 5.28
C ALA A 24 14.34 -8.82 3.90
N LYS A 25 14.76 -9.58 2.88
CA LYS A 25 14.86 -9.12 1.49
C LYS A 25 13.48 -8.69 0.96
N TYR A 26 12.47 -9.53 1.09
CA TYR A 26 11.11 -9.21 0.62
C TYR A 26 10.45 -8.10 1.46
N TRP A 27 10.70 -8.04 2.77
CA TRP A 27 10.25 -6.93 3.61
C TRP A 27 10.80 -5.58 3.15
N ARG A 28 12.10 -5.49 2.89
CA ARG A 28 12.73 -4.26 2.39
C ARG A 28 12.10 -3.83 1.08
N LEU A 29 11.79 -4.78 0.20
CA LEU A 29 11.10 -4.49 -1.06
C LEU A 29 9.68 -3.98 -0.83
N THR A 30 8.89 -4.63 0.02
CA THR A 30 7.55 -4.16 0.42
C THR A 30 7.60 -2.75 1.00
N LYS A 31 8.57 -2.47 1.87
CA LYS A 31 8.76 -1.15 2.48
C LYS A 31 9.10 -0.10 1.43
N THR A 32 9.99 -0.40 0.49
CA THR A 32 10.35 0.50 -0.62
C THR A 32 9.13 0.80 -1.48
N ILE A 33 8.39 -0.22 -1.92
CA ILE A 33 7.16 -0.05 -2.72
C ILE A 33 6.16 0.83 -1.98
N SER A 34 5.93 0.54 -0.69
CA SER A 34 4.98 1.29 0.13
C SER A 34 5.37 2.75 0.26
N LEU A 35 6.64 3.01 0.59
CA LEU A 35 7.15 4.37 0.73
C LEU A 35 7.06 5.14 -0.58
N THR A 36 7.52 4.55 -1.69
CA THR A 36 7.46 5.19 -3.01
C THR A 36 6.01 5.47 -3.43
N GLY A 37 5.09 4.52 -3.21
CA GLY A 37 3.67 4.68 -3.54
C GLY A 37 3.03 5.84 -2.78
N PHE A 38 3.16 5.86 -1.45
CA PHE A 38 2.60 6.94 -0.63
C PHE A 38 3.28 8.29 -0.89
N SER A 39 4.61 8.33 -1.05
CA SER A 39 5.33 9.57 -1.37
C SER A 39 4.86 10.14 -2.71
N THR A 40 4.70 9.32 -3.74
CA THR A 40 4.22 9.77 -5.05
C THR A 40 2.80 10.33 -4.95
N ALA A 41 1.92 9.66 -4.22
CA ALA A 41 0.53 10.12 -4.06
C ALA A 41 0.43 11.43 -3.27
N ILE A 42 1.24 11.61 -2.22
CA ILE A 42 1.30 12.86 -1.45
C ILE A 42 1.85 14.00 -2.32
N ILE A 43 2.90 13.75 -3.12
CA ILE A 43 3.46 14.76 -4.04
C ILE A 43 2.40 15.19 -5.05
N ALA A 44 1.63 14.25 -5.62
CA ALA A 44 0.55 14.57 -6.54
C ALA A 44 -0.54 15.41 -5.87
N MET A 45 -0.96 15.05 -4.65
CA MET A 45 -1.91 15.84 -3.86
C MET A 45 -1.38 17.27 -3.62
N ILE A 46 -0.12 17.43 -3.24
CA ILE A 46 0.48 18.76 -3.03
C ILE A 46 0.47 19.56 -4.35
N ALA A 47 0.81 18.93 -5.47
CA ALA A 47 0.81 19.56 -6.79
C ALA A 47 -0.59 20.05 -7.22
N ASP A 48 -1.66 19.35 -6.81
CA ASP A 48 -3.04 19.76 -7.08
C ASP A 48 -3.46 21.00 -6.26
N PHE A 49 -3.10 21.06 -4.98
CA PHE A 49 -3.63 22.08 -4.06
C PHE A 49 -2.76 23.34 -3.93
N VAL A 50 -1.43 23.21 -4.02
CA VAL A 50 -0.50 24.34 -3.83
C VAL A 50 -0.72 25.48 -4.82
N PRO A 51 -0.95 25.26 -6.14
CA PRO A 51 -1.20 26.34 -7.08
C PRO A 51 -2.37 27.25 -6.64
N PHE A 52 -3.48 26.66 -6.18
CA PHE A 52 -4.66 27.41 -5.73
C PHE A 52 -4.38 28.26 -4.48
N ALA A 53 -3.47 27.84 -3.60
CA ALA A 53 -3.05 28.65 -2.45
C ALA A 53 -2.29 29.94 -2.87
N PHE A 54 -1.67 29.94 -4.05
CA PHE A 54 -0.98 31.09 -4.63
C PHE A 54 -1.81 31.84 -5.68
N GLY A 55 -3.10 31.49 -5.83
CA GLY A 55 -3.95 32.06 -6.88
C GLY A 55 -3.52 31.66 -8.29
N ILE A 56 -2.70 30.61 -8.42
CA ILE A 56 -2.29 30.05 -9.70
C ILE A 56 -3.38 29.11 -10.19
N GLU A 57 -3.84 29.44 -11.37
CA GLU A 57 -4.91 28.79 -12.10
C GLU A 57 -4.37 27.59 -12.88
N SER A 58 -4.35 26.40 -12.26
CA SER A 58 -3.74 25.17 -12.83
C SER A 58 -4.70 24.27 -13.61
N ARG A 59 -5.99 24.63 -13.74
CA ARG A 59 -7.03 23.84 -14.42
C ARG A 59 -7.78 24.67 -15.47
N ASP A 60 -8.47 24.00 -16.40
CA ASP A 60 -9.28 24.67 -17.44
C ASP A 60 -10.53 25.38 -16.87
N PHE A 61 -10.77 26.64 -17.27
CA PHE A 61 -11.87 27.52 -16.81
C PHE A 61 -13.19 27.42 -17.57
N ASN A 62 -13.39 26.35 -18.33
CA ASN A 62 -14.54 26.24 -19.21
C ASN A 62 -15.77 25.62 -18.51
N ASN A 63 -15.81 25.59 -17.17
CA ASN A 63 -16.90 24.97 -16.43
C ASN A 63 -17.90 26.00 -15.90
N VAL A 64 -19.18 25.63 -15.91
CA VAL A 64 -20.30 26.43 -15.38
C VAL A 64 -20.16 26.67 -13.86
N THR A 65 -19.40 25.85 -13.14
CA THR A 65 -19.15 26.02 -11.70
C THR A 65 -18.03 27.00 -11.36
N ASP A 66 -17.32 27.57 -12.35
CA ASP A 66 -16.18 28.45 -12.10
C ASP A 66 -16.64 29.87 -11.70
N ILE A 67 -16.32 30.28 -10.47
CA ILE A 67 -16.61 31.63 -9.95
C ILE A 67 -15.31 32.46 -9.95
N PRO A 68 -15.28 33.62 -10.65
CA PRO A 68 -14.10 34.48 -10.69
C PRO A 68 -13.60 34.86 -9.30
N GLY A 69 -12.30 34.65 -9.04
CA GLY A 69 -11.67 34.96 -7.75
C GLY A 69 -12.02 34.02 -6.58
N LYS A 70 -12.84 32.99 -6.81
CA LYS A 70 -13.27 31.99 -5.82
C LYS A 70 -13.24 30.57 -6.40
N LEU A 71 -12.11 30.23 -7.01
CA LEU A 71 -11.88 28.94 -7.64
C LEU A 71 -11.51 27.88 -6.62
N LEU A 72 -12.32 26.83 -6.54
CA LEU A 72 -12.01 25.64 -5.75
C LEU A 72 -10.99 24.74 -6.49
N PRO A 73 -10.13 23.98 -5.81
CA PRO A 73 -9.25 22.99 -6.45
C PRO A 73 -10.01 21.98 -7.33
N TYR A 74 -11.05 21.35 -6.79
CA TYR A 74 -11.91 20.41 -7.53
C TYR A 74 -13.25 21.04 -7.90
N GLN A 75 -13.67 20.87 -9.16
CA GLN A 75 -14.96 21.34 -9.68
C GLN A 75 -16.08 20.45 -9.14
N SER A 76 -16.98 21.02 -8.35
CA SER A 76 -18.11 20.33 -7.74
C SER A 76 -19.30 21.27 -7.59
N ILE A 77 -20.50 20.71 -7.72
CA ILE A 77 -21.75 21.44 -7.47
C ILE A 77 -22.07 21.30 -5.97
N TYR A 78 -22.19 22.43 -5.28
CA TYR A 78 -22.57 22.47 -3.87
C TYR A 78 -24.04 22.89 -3.73
N PRO A 79 -24.81 22.30 -2.80
CA PRO A 79 -26.21 22.66 -2.57
C PRO A 79 -26.38 23.99 -1.81
N PHE A 80 -25.29 24.71 -1.55
CA PHE A 80 -25.24 25.98 -0.84
C PHE A 80 -24.24 26.92 -1.53
N ASP A 81 -24.38 28.22 -1.31
CA ASP A 81 -23.41 29.21 -1.77
C ASP A 81 -22.13 29.13 -0.92
N TYR A 82 -21.04 28.73 -1.55
CA TYR A 82 -19.73 28.58 -0.93
C TYR A 82 -18.85 29.84 -1.07
N THR A 83 -19.28 30.85 -1.84
CA THR A 83 -18.53 32.08 -2.11
C THR A 83 -18.16 32.90 -0.86
N PRO A 84 -19.07 33.10 0.12
CA PRO A 84 -18.75 33.88 1.32
C PRO A 84 -17.77 33.15 2.24
N SER A 85 -17.01 33.92 3.03
CA SER A 85 -16.20 33.39 4.12
C SER A 85 -17.07 33.22 5.37
N PRO A 86 -16.94 32.12 6.15
CA PRO A 86 -15.90 31.09 6.09
C PRO A 86 -16.22 29.87 5.19
N GLN A 87 -17.34 29.86 4.47
CA GLN A 87 -17.81 28.69 3.70
C GLN A 87 -16.78 28.27 2.65
N TYR A 88 -16.18 29.23 1.95
CA TYR A 88 -15.15 28.99 0.95
C TYR A 88 -13.98 28.18 1.52
N GLU A 89 -13.45 28.62 2.66
CA GLU A 89 -12.32 27.97 3.32
C GLU A 89 -12.69 26.57 3.85
N LEU A 90 -13.91 26.41 4.38
CA LEU A 90 -14.41 25.11 4.82
C LEU A 90 -14.53 24.11 3.66
N VAL A 91 -14.96 24.56 2.49
CA VAL A 91 -15.02 23.70 1.30
C VAL A 91 -13.63 23.26 0.88
N ILE A 92 -12.64 24.15 0.86
CA ILE A 92 -11.25 23.79 0.54
C ILE A 92 -10.72 22.75 1.54
N ILE A 93 -10.93 22.95 2.85
CA ILE A 93 -10.52 22.00 3.88
C ILE A 93 -11.19 20.63 3.66
N SER A 94 -12.49 20.64 3.32
CA SER A 94 -13.22 19.40 3.02
C SER A 94 -12.67 18.68 1.78
N GLN A 95 -12.27 19.41 0.74
CA GLN A 95 -11.66 18.85 -0.46
C GLN A 95 -10.29 18.25 -0.18
N ILE A 96 -9.46 18.91 0.65
CA ILE A 96 -8.17 18.35 1.11
C ILE A 96 -8.41 17.04 1.87
N GLY A 97 -9.35 17.03 2.82
CA GLY A 97 -9.70 15.83 3.57
C GLY A 97 -10.23 14.70 2.68
N GLY A 98 -11.12 15.03 1.74
CA GLY A 98 -11.66 14.08 0.77
C GLY A 98 -10.58 13.49 -0.15
N CYS A 99 -9.67 14.32 -0.65
CA CYS A 99 -8.55 13.87 -1.47
C CYS A 99 -7.58 12.98 -0.68
N PHE A 100 -7.27 13.34 0.56
CA PHE A 100 -6.45 12.50 1.43
C PHE A 100 -7.08 11.11 1.66
N LEU A 101 -8.38 11.05 1.93
CA LEU A 101 -9.11 9.79 2.06
C LEU A 101 -9.11 9.00 0.75
N ALA A 102 -9.27 9.66 -0.40
CA ALA A 102 -9.20 9.02 -1.71
C ALA A 102 -7.80 8.44 -1.99
N VAL A 103 -6.73 9.18 -1.67
CA VAL A 103 -5.34 8.71 -1.77
C VAL A 103 -5.12 7.46 -0.93
N LEU A 104 -5.59 7.46 0.33
CA LEU A 104 -5.51 6.28 1.19
C LEU A 104 -6.30 5.11 0.60
N GLY A 105 -7.54 5.35 0.17
CA GLY A 105 -8.44 4.34 -0.38
C GLY A 105 -7.93 3.71 -1.68
N PHE A 106 -7.22 4.46 -2.52
CA PHE A 106 -6.66 3.95 -3.77
C PHE A 106 -5.30 3.26 -3.57
N THR A 107 -4.43 3.84 -2.74
CA THR A 107 -3.04 3.39 -2.59
C THR A 107 -2.91 2.17 -1.68
N THR A 108 -3.71 2.12 -0.60
CA THR A 108 -3.62 1.06 0.42
C THR A 108 -3.91 -0.34 -0.14
N PRO A 109 -5.01 -0.57 -0.90
CA PRO A 109 -5.30 -1.90 -1.44
C PRO A 109 -4.20 -2.44 -2.36
N GLY A 110 -3.64 -1.58 -3.21
CA GLY A 110 -2.55 -1.94 -4.11
C GLY A 110 -1.28 -2.34 -3.37
N ILE A 111 -0.91 -1.58 -2.32
CA ILE A 111 0.23 -1.91 -1.47
C ILE A 111 0.00 -3.21 -0.69
N THR A 112 -1.20 -3.40 -0.13
CA THR A 112 -1.56 -4.64 0.58
C THR A 112 -1.45 -5.85 -0.34
N PHE A 113 -1.94 -5.74 -1.57
CA PHE A 113 -1.84 -6.80 -2.56
C PHE A 113 -0.38 -7.10 -2.94
N ALA A 114 0.43 -6.06 -3.19
CA ALA A 114 1.85 -6.22 -3.46
C ALA A 114 2.58 -6.91 -2.28
N MET A 115 2.25 -6.53 -1.05
CA MET A 115 2.81 -7.13 0.16
C MET A 115 2.47 -8.63 0.26
N PHE A 116 1.23 -9.03 -0.06
CA PHE A 116 0.84 -10.45 -0.09
C PHE A 116 1.60 -11.25 -1.16
N ILE A 117 1.76 -10.69 -2.37
CA ILE A 117 2.55 -11.33 -3.43
C ILE A 117 4.00 -11.51 -3.01
N LEU A 118 4.59 -10.50 -2.39
CA LEU A 118 5.99 -10.55 -1.93
C LEU A 118 6.17 -11.53 -0.77
N HIS A 119 5.21 -11.59 0.16
CA HIS A 119 5.21 -12.61 1.20
C HIS A 119 5.13 -14.03 0.61
N ALA A 120 4.19 -14.27 -0.31
CA ALA A 120 4.08 -15.58 -0.97
C ALA A 120 5.37 -15.95 -1.73
N SER A 121 5.98 -14.99 -2.43
CA SER A 121 7.28 -15.17 -3.08
C SER A 121 8.38 -15.56 -2.09
N SER A 122 8.41 -14.93 -0.90
CA SER A 122 9.33 -15.25 0.19
C SER A 122 9.17 -16.70 0.67
N GLN A 123 7.92 -17.14 0.86
CA GLN A 123 7.61 -18.51 1.29
C GLN A 123 8.00 -19.54 0.23
N LEU A 124 7.81 -19.23 -1.05
CA LEU A 124 8.23 -20.11 -2.15
C LEU A 124 9.76 -20.19 -2.27
N GLU A 125 10.49 -19.09 -2.05
CA GLU A 125 11.95 -19.10 -2.01
C GLU A 125 12.47 -19.92 -0.83
N ASN A 126 11.86 -19.80 0.36
CA ASN A 126 12.17 -20.65 1.51
C ASN A 126 11.90 -22.13 1.22
N LEU A 127 10.78 -22.46 0.58
CA LEU A 127 10.48 -23.84 0.16
C LEU A 127 11.55 -24.39 -0.79
N ALA A 128 11.91 -23.62 -1.81
CA ALA A 128 12.90 -24.03 -2.79
C ALA A 128 14.26 -24.32 -2.11
N ASN A 129 14.68 -23.45 -1.19
CA ASN A 129 15.90 -23.64 -0.40
C ASN A 129 15.82 -24.90 0.47
N ASN A 130 14.69 -25.12 1.14
CA ASN A 130 14.47 -26.31 1.97
C ASN A 130 14.45 -27.61 1.14
N ILE A 131 13.92 -27.59 -0.08
CA ILE A 131 13.95 -28.76 -0.98
C ILE A 131 15.38 -29.05 -1.45
N GLN A 132 16.19 -28.03 -1.74
CA GLN A 132 17.57 -28.23 -2.16
C GLN A 132 18.43 -28.89 -1.07
N THR A 133 18.22 -28.52 0.20
CA THR A 133 18.93 -29.14 1.34
C THR A 133 18.44 -30.56 1.63
N MET A 134 17.17 -30.87 1.37
CA MET A 134 16.59 -32.21 1.53
C MET A 134 17.21 -33.28 0.64
N VAL A 135 17.65 -32.93 -0.57
CA VAL A 135 18.17 -33.91 -1.54
C VAL A 135 19.46 -34.59 -1.05
N THR A 136 20.18 -33.97 -0.11
CA THR A 136 21.42 -34.48 0.48
C THR A 136 21.24 -35.29 1.76
N ASP A 137 20.02 -35.39 2.29
CA ASP A 137 19.75 -35.95 3.62
C ASP A 137 19.37 -37.45 3.61
N SER A 138 19.57 -38.13 4.75
CA SER A 138 19.15 -39.54 4.90
C SER A 138 17.63 -39.69 4.77
N HIS A 139 17.17 -40.88 4.36
CA HIS A 139 15.75 -41.13 4.05
C HIS A 139 14.77 -40.76 5.19
N GLN A 140 15.16 -40.93 6.46
CA GLN A 140 14.33 -40.52 7.62
C GLN A 140 14.28 -39.00 7.80
N ILE A 141 15.41 -38.31 7.59
CA ILE A 141 15.49 -36.84 7.68
C ILE A 141 14.68 -36.23 6.54
N PHE A 142 14.81 -36.77 5.32
CA PHE A 142 14.03 -36.39 4.16
C PHE A 142 12.51 -36.47 4.41
N GLN A 143 12.02 -37.60 4.95
CA GLN A 143 10.58 -37.76 5.21
C GLN A 143 10.06 -36.78 6.28
N ALA A 144 10.83 -36.52 7.34
CA ALA A 144 10.46 -35.57 8.39
C ALA A 144 10.38 -34.14 7.84
N GLN A 145 11.39 -33.73 7.08
CA GLN A 145 11.49 -32.44 6.42
C GLN A 145 10.38 -32.20 5.38
N LEU A 146 10.08 -33.21 4.54
CA LEU A 146 8.97 -33.16 3.58
C LEU A 146 7.62 -32.96 4.29
N LYS A 147 7.38 -33.69 5.38
CA LYS A 147 6.15 -33.54 6.19
C LYS A 147 6.01 -32.13 6.76
N THR A 148 7.10 -31.54 7.24
CA THR A 148 7.10 -30.17 7.77
C THR A 148 6.81 -29.15 6.67
N ASN A 149 7.45 -29.26 5.50
CA ASN A 149 7.20 -28.37 4.37
C ASN A 149 5.74 -28.44 3.88
N VAL A 150 5.18 -29.65 3.74
CA VAL A 150 3.79 -29.84 3.31
C VAL A 150 2.82 -29.22 4.31
N LYS A 151 3.04 -29.41 5.61
CA LYS A 151 2.21 -28.79 6.66
C LYS A 151 2.27 -27.26 6.61
N ARG A 152 3.46 -26.69 6.44
CA ARG A 152 3.66 -25.23 6.37
C ARG A 152 2.98 -24.64 5.14
N HIS A 153 3.09 -25.29 3.98
CA HIS A 153 2.46 -24.76 2.76
C HIS A 153 0.95 -24.97 2.72
N ALA A 154 0.42 -26.03 3.33
CA ALA A 154 -1.02 -26.20 3.52
C ALA A 154 -1.61 -25.12 4.45
N TYR A 155 -0.83 -24.62 5.40
CA TYR A 155 -1.20 -23.50 6.27
C TYR A 155 -1.23 -22.17 5.52
N LEU A 156 -0.19 -21.88 4.72
CA LEU A 156 -0.07 -20.63 3.95
C LEU A 156 -1.13 -20.45 2.85
N ILE A 157 -1.71 -21.56 2.37
CA ILE A 157 -2.76 -21.59 1.34
C ILE A 157 -4.17 -21.42 1.94
N ARG A 158 -4.33 -21.63 3.25
CA ARG A 158 -5.59 -21.40 3.95
C ARG A 158 -5.80 -19.92 4.25
#